data_AF-A0A0M8YLL8-F1
#
_entry.id   AF-A0A0M8YLL8-F1
#
_cell.length_a   1.000
_cell.length_b   1.000
_cell.length_c   1.000
_cell.angle_alpha   90.00
_cell.angle_beta   90.00
_cell.angle_gamma   90.00
#
_symmetry.space_group_name_H-M   'P 1'
#
loop_
_entity.id
_entity.type
_entity.pdbx_description
1 polymer ?
#
loop_
_entity_poly.entity_id
_entity_poly.type
_entity_poly.pdbx_seq_one_letter_code
_entity_poly.pdbx_strand_id
1 'polypeptide(L)'
;ARGLLAARLGADRVAAEPEAVDELIGLCGGHPLALSITARTAEPHPDVVLAETAAELRDLGLEALDHDSDPAASLPTVLSWSLRHLTDQQRTVFALLGIAPGPDTTPPATAALTGLPDRLARRTLSGLENASLLERRPGGRYAMHDLVRRYAADTAHTTLPEHVREAALTRVADFHLHTAHAAARLLEPHR
;
A
#
# COMPACT_ATOMS: atom_id res chain seq x y z
N ALA A 1 -9.10 -10.12 -15.76
CA ALA A 1 -9.78 -9.65 -14.54
C ALA A 1 -10.34 -10.82 -13.73
N ARG A 2 -11.39 -11.52 -14.19
CA ARG A 2 -11.98 -12.69 -13.48
C ARG A 2 -10.96 -13.76 -13.06
N GLY A 3 -10.02 -14.13 -13.93
CA GLY A 3 -8.99 -15.13 -13.60
C GLY A 3 -8.05 -14.72 -12.47
N LEU A 4 -7.79 -13.42 -12.28
CA LEU A 4 -6.98 -12.92 -11.17
C LEU A 4 -7.75 -13.04 -9.84
N LEU A 5 -9.04 -12.70 -9.86
CA LEU A 5 -9.91 -12.88 -8.69
C LEU A 5 -10.05 -14.36 -8.33
N ALA A 6 -10.26 -15.24 -9.32
CA ALA A 6 -10.35 -16.68 -9.10
C ALA A 6 -9.03 -17.25 -8.52
N ALA A 7 -7.88 -16.77 -8.97
CA ALA A 7 -6.58 -17.20 -8.45
C ALA A 7 -6.31 -16.74 -7.00
N ARG A 8 -6.96 -15.66 -6.54
CA ARG A 8 -6.75 -15.08 -5.20
C ARG A 8 -7.84 -15.45 -4.19
N LEU A 9 -9.10 -15.44 -4.61
CA LEU A 9 -10.29 -15.68 -3.78
C LEU A 9 -10.82 -17.13 -3.89
N GLY A 10 -10.30 -17.91 -4.83
CA GLY A 10 -10.77 -19.25 -5.15
C GLY A 10 -11.80 -19.26 -6.29
N ALA A 11 -11.70 -20.28 -7.15
CA ALA A 11 -12.59 -20.42 -8.31
C ALA A 11 -14.05 -20.67 -7.90
N ASP A 12 -14.28 -21.40 -6.81
CA ASP A 12 -15.62 -21.75 -6.35
C ASP A 12 -16.39 -20.53 -5.85
N ARG A 13 -15.74 -19.63 -5.09
CA ARG A 13 -16.34 -18.38 -4.61
C ARG A 13 -16.68 -17.43 -5.76
N VAL A 14 -15.78 -17.31 -6.74
CA VAL A 14 -15.99 -16.49 -7.94
C VAL A 14 -17.09 -17.07 -8.84
N ALA A 15 -17.22 -18.40 -8.91
CA ALA A 15 -18.27 -19.06 -9.69
C ALA A 15 -19.64 -18.98 -9.01
N ALA A 16 -19.69 -18.93 -7.67
CA ALA A 16 -20.92 -18.81 -6.90
C ALA A 16 -21.59 -17.43 -7.03
N GLU A 17 -20.82 -16.36 -7.21
CA GLU A 17 -21.32 -14.98 -7.30
C GLU A 17 -20.83 -14.24 -8.56
N PRO A 18 -21.21 -14.67 -9.77
CA PRO A 18 -20.67 -14.12 -11.02
C PRO A 18 -21.05 -12.65 -11.26
N GLU A 19 -22.21 -12.20 -10.79
CA GLU A 19 -22.68 -10.82 -10.94
C GLU A 19 -21.88 -9.85 -10.04
N ALA A 20 -21.68 -10.21 -8.76
CA ALA A 20 -20.86 -9.43 -7.84
C ALA A 20 -19.40 -9.32 -8.33
N VAL A 21 -18.88 -10.38 -8.95
CA VAL A 21 -17.55 -10.37 -9.55
C VAL A 21 -17.45 -9.38 -10.71
N ASP A 22 -18.43 -9.35 -11.62
CA ASP A 22 -18.43 -8.37 -12.71
C ASP A 22 -18.55 -6.95 -12.19
N GLU A 23 -19.35 -6.75 -11.14
CA GLU A 23 -19.46 -5.46 -10.50
C GLU A 23 -18.13 -5.01 -9.88
N LEU A 24 -17.46 -5.87 -9.11
CA LEU A 24 -16.13 -5.57 -8.55
C LEU A 24 -15.12 -5.24 -9.65
N ILE A 25 -15.19 -5.91 -10.80
CA ILE A 25 -14.32 -5.62 -11.95
C ILE A 25 -14.62 -4.24 -12.54
N GLY A 26 -15.90 -3.88 -12.64
CA GLY A 26 -16.35 -2.56 -13.06
C GLY A 26 -15.88 -1.47 -12.10
N LEU A 27 -16.09 -1.65 -10.79
CA LEU A 27 -15.67 -0.72 -9.74
C LEU A 27 -14.15 -0.54 -9.68
N CYS A 28 -13.38 -1.59 -9.99
CA CYS A 28 -11.91 -1.52 -10.09
C CYS A 28 -11.42 -0.91 -11.41
N GLY A 29 -12.31 -0.51 -12.33
CA GLY A 29 -11.94 0.06 -13.64
C GLY A 29 -11.11 -0.88 -14.52
N GLY A 30 -11.14 -2.19 -14.24
CA GLY A 30 -10.28 -3.18 -14.91
C GLY A 30 -8.78 -3.10 -14.56
N HIS A 31 -8.36 -2.25 -13.62
CA HIS A 31 -6.95 -2.12 -13.23
C HIS A 31 -6.47 -3.37 -12.47
N PRO A 32 -5.40 -4.07 -12.93
CA PRO A 32 -4.89 -5.27 -12.26
C PRO A 32 -4.49 -5.04 -10.81
N LEU A 33 -3.96 -3.84 -10.52
CA LEU A 33 -3.58 -3.44 -9.17
C LEU A 33 -4.80 -3.24 -8.27
N ALA A 34 -5.82 -2.52 -8.74
CA ALA A 34 -7.07 -2.34 -8.01
C ALA A 34 -7.70 -3.70 -7.69
N LEU A 35 -7.79 -4.60 -8.68
CA LEU A 35 -8.29 -5.95 -8.48
C LEU A 35 -7.46 -6.75 -7.45
N SER A 36 -6.13 -6.58 -7.43
CA SER A 36 -5.25 -7.27 -6.49
C SER A 36 -5.38 -6.76 -5.06
N ILE A 37 -5.56 -5.45 -4.89
CA ILE A 37 -5.86 -4.83 -3.61
C ILE A 37 -7.24 -5.30 -3.15
N THR A 38 -8.23 -5.26 -4.04
CA THR A 38 -9.61 -5.65 -3.72
C THR A 38 -9.71 -7.09 -3.26
N ALA A 39 -9.06 -8.01 -3.99
CA ALA A 39 -8.99 -9.41 -3.62
C ALA A 39 -8.30 -9.62 -2.26
N ARG A 40 -7.20 -8.91 -1.98
CA ARG A 40 -6.48 -9.04 -0.70
C ARG A 40 -7.26 -8.47 0.48
N THR A 41 -8.06 -7.43 0.29
CA THR A 41 -8.93 -6.91 1.33
C THR A 41 -10.10 -7.87 1.63
N ALA A 42 -10.62 -8.58 0.62
CA ALA A 42 -11.72 -9.53 0.79
C ALA A 42 -11.31 -10.95 1.26
N GLU A 43 -10.03 -11.31 1.11
CA GLU A 43 -9.49 -12.64 1.46
C GLU A 43 -9.59 -12.99 2.96
N PRO A 44 -9.33 -12.08 3.92
CA PRO A 44 -9.48 -12.36 5.35
C PRO A 44 -10.93 -12.56 5.81
N HIS A 45 -11.91 -12.27 4.96
CA HIS A 45 -13.35 -12.32 5.25
C HIS A 45 -14.05 -13.34 4.33
N PRO A 46 -13.79 -14.64 4.48
CA PRO A 46 -14.35 -15.67 3.60
C PRO A 46 -15.86 -15.85 3.77
N ASP A 47 -16.40 -15.52 4.95
CA ASP A 47 -17.83 -15.63 5.26
C ASP A 47 -18.65 -14.46 4.69
N VAL A 48 -17.99 -13.37 4.30
CA VAL A 48 -18.63 -12.20 3.68
C VAL A 48 -18.86 -12.49 2.19
N VAL A 49 -20.08 -12.32 1.71
CA VAL A 49 -20.40 -12.52 0.29
C VAL A 49 -19.78 -11.42 -0.57
N LEU A 50 -19.37 -11.75 -1.80
CA LEU A 50 -18.72 -10.78 -2.69
C LEU A 50 -19.64 -9.60 -3.03
N ALA A 51 -20.96 -9.82 -3.03
CA ALA A 51 -21.94 -8.75 -3.21
C ALA A 51 -21.87 -7.66 -2.12
N GLU A 52 -21.62 -8.02 -0.86
CA GLU A 52 -21.44 -7.05 0.23
C GLU A 52 -20.15 -6.25 0.06
N THR A 53 -19.07 -6.93 -0.34
CA THR A 53 -17.80 -6.26 -0.68
C THR A 53 -17.97 -5.27 -1.84
N ALA A 54 -18.74 -5.65 -2.86
CA ALA A 54 -19.05 -4.77 -3.99
C ALA A 54 -19.87 -3.55 -3.55
N ALA A 55 -20.85 -3.74 -2.67
CA ALA A 55 -21.64 -2.66 -2.11
C ALA A 55 -20.79 -1.66 -1.31
N GLU A 56 -19.92 -2.13 -0.41
CA GLU A 56 -19.01 -1.25 0.34
C GLU A 56 -18.11 -0.41 -0.57
N LEU A 57 -17.54 -1.04 -1.61
CA LEU A 57 -16.67 -0.34 -2.55
C LEU A 57 -17.45 0.67 -3.41
N ARG A 58 -18.71 0.35 -3.75
CA ARG A 58 -19.61 1.24 -4.49
C ARG A 58 -19.97 2.47 -3.65
N ASP A 59 -20.35 2.28 -2.40
CA ASP A 59 -20.72 3.35 -1.48
C ASP A 59 -19.55 4.32 -1.27
N LEU A 60 -18.33 3.79 -1.15
CA LEU A 60 -17.10 4.56 -1.13
C LEU A 60 -16.84 5.36 -2.42
N GLY A 61 -17.16 4.78 -3.56
CA GLY A 61 -17.09 5.48 -4.85
C GLY A 61 -18.04 6.66 -4.90
N LEU A 62 -19.26 6.49 -4.38
CA LEU A 62 -20.26 7.56 -4.29
C LEU A 62 -19.81 8.68 -3.34
N GLU A 63 -19.28 8.34 -2.15
CA GLU A 63 -18.70 9.32 -1.21
C GLU A 63 -17.60 10.17 -1.88
N ALA A 64 -16.76 9.57 -2.73
CA ALA A 64 -15.69 10.27 -3.43
C ALA A 64 -16.20 11.19 -4.55
N LEU A 65 -17.27 10.81 -5.25
CA LEU A 65 -17.90 11.62 -6.30
C LEU A 65 -18.60 12.85 -5.73
N ASP A 66 -19.22 12.74 -4.54
CA ASP A 66 -19.83 13.87 -3.83
C ASP A 66 -18.78 14.95 -3.44
N HIS A 67 -17.49 14.58 -3.44
CA HIS A 67 -16.36 15.48 -3.17
C HIS A 67 -15.67 16.00 -4.46
N ASP A 68 -16.37 16.03 -5.60
CA ASP A 68 -15.92 16.60 -6.89
C ASP A 68 -14.71 15.85 -7.50
N SER A 69 -14.61 14.54 -7.23
CA SER A 69 -13.54 13.68 -7.76
C SER A 69 -13.90 13.11 -9.15
N ASP A 70 -12.94 13.11 -10.07
CA ASP A 70 -13.05 12.58 -11.44
C ASP A 70 -13.54 11.09 -11.46
N PRO A 71 -14.49 10.69 -12.33
CA PRO A 71 -14.92 9.29 -12.52
C PRO A 71 -13.81 8.27 -12.85
N ALA A 72 -12.56 8.70 -13.06
CA ALA A 72 -11.37 7.85 -12.97
C ALA A 72 -11.05 7.31 -11.55
N ALA A 73 -11.88 7.60 -10.54
CA ALA A 73 -11.74 7.32 -9.10
C ALA A 73 -11.62 5.84 -8.68
N SER A 74 -11.72 4.86 -9.59
CA SER A 74 -11.66 3.43 -9.24
C SER A 74 -10.46 3.04 -8.35
N LEU A 75 -9.26 3.55 -8.65
CA LEU A 75 -8.06 3.21 -7.88
C LEU A 75 -7.94 3.99 -6.56
N PRO A 76 -8.09 5.33 -6.51
CA PRO A 76 -8.15 6.05 -5.24
C PRO A 76 -9.22 5.52 -4.27
N THR A 77 -10.39 5.13 -4.77
CA THR A 77 -11.47 4.52 -3.98
C THR A 77 -11.07 3.13 -3.45
N VAL A 78 -10.47 2.28 -4.28
CA VAL A 78 -9.96 0.97 -3.81
C VAL A 78 -8.83 1.14 -2.79
N LEU A 79 -7.96 2.14 -2.98
CA LEU A 79 -6.89 2.45 -2.03
C LEU A 79 -7.45 2.97 -0.71
N SER A 80 -8.44 3.86 -0.74
CA SER A 80 -9.08 4.37 0.48
C SER A 80 -9.79 3.24 1.24
N TRP A 81 -10.47 2.34 0.53
CA TRP A 81 -11.08 1.13 1.11
C TRP A 81 -10.03 0.22 1.76
N SER A 82 -8.91 -0.03 1.07
CA SER A 82 -7.80 -0.81 1.62
C SER A 82 -7.20 -0.18 2.87
N LEU A 83 -7.01 1.15 2.87
CA LEU A 83 -6.51 1.88 4.03
C LEU A 83 -7.47 1.76 5.23
N ARG A 84 -8.79 1.71 5.04
CA ARG A 84 -9.76 1.52 6.14
C ARG A 84 -9.54 0.20 6.90
N HIS A 85 -8.97 -0.81 6.25
CA HIS A 85 -8.66 -2.11 6.84
C HIS A 85 -7.26 -2.18 7.48
N LEU A 86 -6.44 -1.12 7.32
CA LEU A 86 -5.13 -1.04 7.95
C LEU A 86 -5.23 -0.50 9.38
N THR A 87 -4.34 -0.99 10.24
CA THR A 87 -4.04 -0.38 11.55
C THR A 87 -3.45 1.03 11.39
N ASP A 88 -3.60 1.88 12.41
CA ASP A 88 -3.04 3.24 12.39
C ASP A 88 -1.53 3.24 12.11
N GLN A 89 -0.79 2.33 12.74
CA GLN A 89 0.64 2.17 12.47
C GLN A 89 0.92 1.85 11.00
N GLN A 90 0.15 0.95 10.38
CA GLN A 90 0.32 0.64 8.95
C GLN A 90 0.01 1.83 8.06
N ARG A 91 -1.04 2.61 8.36
CA ARG A 91 -1.38 3.84 7.63
C ARG A 91 -0.27 4.89 7.73
N THR A 92 0.27 5.11 8.92
CA THR A 92 1.39 6.04 9.12
C THR A 92 2.63 5.58 8.35
N VAL A 93 3.00 4.30 8.43
CA VAL A 93 4.15 3.79 7.67
C VAL A 93 3.91 3.88 6.17
N PHE A 94 2.71 3.55 5.69
CA PHE A 94 2.33 3.71 4.28
C PHE A 94 2.52 5.15 3.82
N ALA A 95 1.98 6.12 4.55
CA ALA A 95 2.12 7.55 4.24
C ALA A 95 3.59 7.99 4.21
N LEU A 96 4.37 7.63 5.23
CA LEU A 96 5.80 7.98 5.31
C LEU A 96 6.61 7.34 4.16
N LEU A 97 6.29 6.12 3.74
CA LEU A 97 6.93 5.48 2.59
C LEU A 97 6.63 6.20 1.27
N GLY A 98 5.47 6.85 1.13
CA GLY A 98 5.11 7.64 -0.05
C GLY A 98 6.02 8.85 -0.27
N ILE A 99 6.51 9.46 0.81
CA ILE A 99 7.43 10.62 0.77
C ILE A 99 8.90 10.22 0.89
N ALA A 100 9.22 8.96 1.17
CA ALA A 100 10.59 8.49 1.34
C ALA A 100 11.39 8.63 0.04
N PRO A 101 12.69 8.99 0.11
CA PRO A 101 13.52 9.16 -1.07
C PRO A 101 13.76 7.82 -1.79
N GLY A 102 13.73 7.86 -3.12
CA GLY A 102 14.01 6.70 -3.98
C GLY A 102 12.78 5.86 -4.35
N PRO A 103 12.99 4.87 -5.26
CA PRO A 103 11.91 4.04 -5.79
C PRO A 103 11.55 2.84 -4.89
N ASP A 104 12.44 2.47 -3.96
CA ASP A 104 12.27 1.32 -3.06
C ASP A 104 12.93 1.56 -1.70
N THR A 105 12.60 0.71 -0.75
CA THR A 105 13.11 0.76 0.62
C THR A 105 13.57 -0.62 1.09
N THR A 106 14.30 -0.65 2.20
CA THR A 106 14.66 -1.86 2.91
C THR A 106 14.06 -1.83 4.33
N PRO A 107 13.95 -2.98 5.02
CA PRO A 107 13.48 -2.97 6.40
C PRO A 107 14.29 -2.06 7.35
N PRO A 108 15.64 -2.02 7.29
CA PRO A 108 16.42 -1.07 8.10
C PRO A 108 16.13 0.40 7.75
N ALA A 109 16.02 0.74 6.45
CA ALA A 109 15.68 2.10 6.03
C ALA A 109 14.27 2.49 6.48
N THR A 110 13.32 1.56 6.46
CA THR A 110 11.96 1.76 6.96
C THR A 110 11.94 1.96 8.48
N ALA A 111 12.73 1.20 9.22
CA ALA A 111 12.88 1.38 10.66
C ALA A 111 13.43 2.78 10.99
N ALA A 112 14.46 3.23 10.26
CA ALA A 112 15.00 4.59 10.40
C ALA A 112 13.94 5.66 10.06
N LEU A 113 13.28 5.55 8.90
CA LEU A 113 12.23 6.46 8.47
C LEU A 113 11.11 6.61 9.51
N THR A 114 10.67 5.50 10.09
CA THR A 114 9.50 5.46 10.97
C THR A 114 9.84 5.64 12.45
N GLY A 115 11.12 5.50 12.83
CA GLY A 115 11.54 5.44 14.22
C GLY A 115 11.09 4.16 14.95
N LEU A 116 10.58 3.16 14.22
CA LEU A 116 10.12 1.90 14.79
C LEU A 116 11.28 0.93 15.03
N PRO A 117 11.17 0.04 16.04
CA PRO A 117 12.04 -1.13 16.15
C PRO A 117 12.02 -1.98 14.87
N ASP A 118 13.17 -2.53 14.46
CA ASP A 118 13.32 -3.30 13.21
C ASP A 118 12.28 -4.44 13.08
N ARG A 119 11.98 -5.14 14.18
CA ARG A 119 10.94 -6.18 14.20
C ARG A 119 9.55 -5.63 13.83
N LEU A 120 9.19 -4.44 14.32
CA LEU A 120 7.91 -3.81 14.00
C LEU A 120 7.89 -3.27 12.57
N ALA A 121 8.98 -2.66 12.11
CA ALA A 121 9.11 -2.21 10.72
C ALA A 121 8.91 -3.39 9.74
N ARG A 122 9.56 -4.54 9.99
CA ARG A 122 9.37 -5.75 9.18
C ARG A 122 7.93 -6.26 9.19
N ARG A 123 7.30 -6.33 10.37
CA ARG A 123 5.89 -6.75 10.48
C ARG A 123 4.96 -5.81 9.72
N THR A 124 5.19 -4.50 9.82
CA THR A 124 4.39 -3.51 9.10
C THR A 124 4.59 -3.62 7.59
N LEU A 125 5.83 -3.77 7.10
CA LEU A 125 6.11 -4.00 5.69
C LEU A 125 5.42 -5.27 5.17
N SER A 126 5.47 -6.39 5.91
CA SER A 126 4.76 -7.61 5.53
C SER A 126 3.24 -7.43 5.51
N GLY A 127 2.68 -6.65 6.44
CA GLY A 127 1.26 -6.32 6.42
C GLY A 127 0.85 -5.49 5.20
N LEU A 128 1.66 -4.51 4.81
CA LEU A 128 1.43 -3.69 3.62
C LEU A 128 1.64 -4.49 2.32
N GLU A 129 2.60 -5.41 2.30
CA GLU A 129 2.79 -6.39 1.20
C GLU A 129 1.56 -7.30 1.06
N ASN A 130 1.04 -7.82 2.18
CA ASN A 130 -0.18 -8.64 2.17
C ASN A 130 -1.40 -7.88 1.65
N ALA A 131 -1.48 -6.57 1.89
CA ALA A 131 -2.53 -5.70 1.35
C ALA A 131 -2.32 -5.31 -0.14
N SER A 132 -1.32 -5.87 -0.83
CA SER A 132 -0.93 -5.49 -2.20
C SER A 132 -0.53 -4.00 -2.36
N LEU A 133 -0.15 -3.32 -1.27
CA LEU A 133 0.32 -1.93 -1.29
C LEU A 133 1.83 -1.83 -1.53
N LEU A 134 2.55 -2.92 -1.25
CA LEU A 134 3.98 -3.06 -1.52
C LEU A 134 4.26 -4.32 -2.33
N GLU A 135 5.27 -4.24 -3.19
CA GLU A 135 5.83 -5.36 -3.91
C GLU A 135 7.23 -5.67 -3.39
N ARG A 136 7.52 -6.95 -3.17
CA ARG A 136 8.86 -7.40 -2.81
C ARG A 136 9.74 -7.51 -4.06
N ARG A 137 10.89 -6.84 -4.01
CA ARG A 137 11.92 -6.86 -5.05
C ARG A 137 13.09 -7.76 -4.63
N PRO A 138 13.92 -8.22 -5.59
CA PRO A 138 15.15 -8.95 -5.29
C PRO A 138 16.02 -8.21 -4.26
N GLY A 139 16.74 -8.96 -3.43
CA GLY A 139 17.58 -8.39 -2.36
C GLY A 139 16.79 -7.93 -1.12
N GLY A 140 15.54 -8.38 -0.95
CA GLY A 140 14.75 -8.10 0.25
C GLY A 140 14.24 -6.66 0.34
N ARG A 141 14.12 -5.99 -0.80
CA ARG A 141 13.64 -4.60 -0.90
C ARG A 141 12.13 -4.57 -1.15
N TYR A 142 11.52 -3.43 -0.84
CA TYR A 142 10.09 -3.20 -0.99
C TYR A 142 9.87 -1.96 -1.85
N ALA A 143 9.01 -2.06 -2.86
CA ALA A 143 8.66 -0.96 -3.75
C ALA A 143 7.14 -0.72 -3.74
N MET A 144 6.76 0.54 -3.91
CA MET A 144 5.37 0.92 -4.21
C MET A 144 5.21 1.04 -5.72
N HIS A 145 4.04 0.69 -6.23
CA HIS A 145 3.65 1.10 -7.57
C HIS A 145 3.48 2.63 -7.61
N ASP A 146 3.83 3.28 -8.73
CA ASP A 146 3.87 4.75 -8.82
C ASP A 146 2.57 5.44 -8.39
N LEU A 147 1.43 4.87 -8.79
CA LEU A 147 0.09 5.35 -8.38
C LEU A 147 -0.13 5.22 -6.86
N VAL A 148 0.28 4.11 -6.26
CA VAL A 148 0.19 3.88 -4.82
C VAL A 148 1.12 4.84 -4.08
N ARG A 149 2.33 5.05 -4.60
CA ARG A 149 3.31 5.99 -4.02
C ARG A 149 2.77 7.42 -4.05
N ARG A 150 2.13 7.84 -5.15
CA ARG A 150 1.50 9.16 -5.26
C ARG A 150 0.37 9.33 -4.24
N TYR A 151 -0.50 8.32 -4.12
CA TYR A 151 -1.59 8.32 -3.15
C TYR A 151 -1.07 8.31 -1.70
N ALA A 152 -0.02 7.56 -1.41
CA ALA A 152 0.66 7.54 -0.11
C ALA A 152 1.27 8.91 0.23
N ALA A 153 1.89 9.58 -0.73
CA ALA A 153 2.45 10.92 -0.54
C ALA A 153 1.35 11.94 -0.24
N ASP A 154 0.25 11.91 -0.98
CA ASP A 154 -0.92 12.76 -0.73
C ASP A 154 -1.53 12.49 0.66
N THR A 155 -1.65 11.21 1.03
CA THR A 155 -2.07 10.79 2.37
C THR A 155 -1.14 11.38 3.44
N ALA A 156 0.18 11.38 3.23
CA ALA A 156 1.13 11.96 4.18
C ALA A 156 0.94 13.47 4.34
N HIS A 157 0.73 14.20 3.24
CA HIS A 157 0.53 15.65 3.29
C HIS A 157 -0.77 16.04 3.99
N THR A 158 -1.83 15.25 3.80
CA THR A 158 -3.16 15.50 4.36
C THR A 158 -3.30 15.06 5.81
N THR A 159 -2.67 13.94 6.21
CA THR A 159 -2.93 13.29 7.51
C THR A 159 -1.83 13.46 8.55
N LEU A 160 -0.58 13.70 8.13
CA LEU A 160 0.55 13.81 9.06
C LEU A 160 0.94 15.28 9.25
N PRO A 161 1.19 15.73 10.49
CA PRO A 161 1.78 17.04 10.73
C PRO A 161 3.14 17.19 10.04
N GLU A 162 3.48 18.41 9.63
CA GLU A 162 4.74 18.71 8.93
C GLU A 162 5.99 18.25 9.69
N HIS A 163 6.08 18.57 10.98
CA HIS A 163 7.21 18.17 11.82
C HIS A 163 7.41 16.64 11.89
N VAL A 164 6.34 15.84 11.77
CA VAL A 164 6.44 14.37 11.75
C VAL A 164 7.09 13.91 10.45
N ARG A 165 6.70 14.51 9.32
CA ARG A 165 7.26 14.21 8.00
C ARG A 165 8.72 14.60 7.93
N GLU A 166 9.06 15.82 8.36
CA GLU A 166 10.44 16.32 8.37
C GLU A 166 11.35 15.44 9.24
N ALA A 167 10.91 15.10 10.46
CA ALA A 167 11.67 14.22 11.34
C ALA A 167 11.90 12.84 10.72
N ALA A 168 10.92 12.29 9.99
CA ALA A 168 11.07 11.02 9.28
C ALA A 168 12.10 11.11 8.14
N LEU A 169 12.03 12.17 7.33
CA LEU A 169 12.96 12.41 6.23
C LEU A 169 14.40 12.62 6.74
N THR A 170 14.58 13.35 7.84
CA THR A 170 15.89 13.51 8.48
C THR A 170 16.45 12.17 8.94
N ARG A 171 15.68 11.35 9.65
CA ARG A 171 16.16 10.03 10.12
C ARG A 171 16.58 9.10 8.98
N VAL A 172 15.82 9.07 7.89
CA VAL A 172 16.17 8.19 6.76
C VAL A 172 17.38 8.73 5.99
N ALA A 173 17.53 10.06 5.88
CA ALA A 173 18.72 10.68 5.30
C ALA A 173 19.97 10.37 6.13
N ASP A 174 19.89 10.49 7.46
CA ASP A 174 20.98 10.14 8.38
C ASP A 174 21.36 8.66 8.26
N PHE A 175 20.36 7.77 8.17
CA PHE A 175 20.59 6.35 7.94
C PHE A 175 21.34 6.08 6.63
N HIS A 176 20.93 6.73 5.53
CA HIS A 176 21.61 6.58 4.24
C HIS A 176 23.03 7.14 4.28
N LEU A 177 23.24 8.29 4.90
CA LEU A 177 24.56 8.89 5.08
C LEU A 177 25.48 7.96 5.87
N HIS A 178 25.00 7.43 7.00
CA HIS A 178 25.77 6.50 7.82
C HIS A 178 26.12 5.22 7.08
N THR A 179 25.15 4.64 6.36
CA THR A 179 25.35 3.41 5.58
C THR A 179 26.33 3.64 4.43
N ALA A 180 26.21 4.76 3.72
CA ALA A 180 27.11 5.12 2.63
C ALA A 180 28.53 5.38 3.14
N HIS A 181 28.68 6.06 4.28
CA HIS A 181 29.97 6.29 4.92
C HIS A 181 30.64 4.98 5.35
N ALA A 182 29.89 4.06 5.98
CA ALA A 182 30.41 2.75 6.36
C ALA A 182 30.85 1.93 5.12
N ALA A 183 30.06 1.95 4.04
CA ALA A 183 30.41 1.29 2.79
C ALA A 183 31.67 1.92 2.15
N ALA A 184 31.78 3.25 2.14
CA ALA A 184 32.94 3.95 1.62
C ALA A 184 34.22 3.55 2.38
N ARG A 185 34.17 3.42 3.70
CA ARG A 185 35.31 2.95 4.52
C ARG A 185 35.71 1.50 4.25
N LEU A 186 34.79 0.66 3.79
CA LEU A 186 35.10 -0.72 3.42
C LEU A 186 35.72 -0.81 2.01
N LEU A 187 35.29 0.06 1.09
CA LEU A 187 35.81 0.12 -0.28
C LEU A 187 37.16 0.86 -0.34
N GLU A 188 37.35 1.89 0.47
CA GLU A 188 38.57 2.68 0.58
C GLU A 188 39.07 2.68 2.05
N PRO A 189 39.61 1.55 2.55
CA PRO A 189 40.04 1.42 3.96
C PRO A 189 41.23 2.31 4.36
N HIS A 190 41.83 3.03 3.41
CA HIS A 190 43.05 3.81 3.58
C HIS A 190 42.87 5.32 3.31
N ARG A 191 41.63 5.81 3.28
CA ARG A 191 41.34 7.23 3.08
C ARG A 191 40.71 7.87 4.31
#